data_AF-A0A1W9QX89-F1
#
_entry.id   AF-A0A1W9QX89-F1
#
_cell.length_a   1.000
_cell.length_b   1.000
_cell.length_c   1.000
_cell.angle_alpha   90.00
_cell.angle_beta   90.00
_cell.angle_gamma   90.00
#
_symmetry.space_group_name_H-M   'P 1'
#
loop_
_entity.id
_entity.type
_entity.pdbx_description
1 polymer ?
#
loop_
_entity_poly.entity_id
_entity_poly.type
_entity_poly.pdbx_seq_one_letter_code
_entity_poly.pdbx_strand_id
1 'polypeptide(L)'
;EQKPKAEKVHQQPPLAQKARVKPQQEKRVTLDLFSATKTLADVYQNDKDHSLSAKIKNDKISDIKTVIGINDKFLFINDIFKGEMTAYNNTIEKLNLTTNFPEALQIIDGLKLTTGTEENRPTFNKLLEIVKRRFH
;
A
#
# COMPACT_ATOMS: atom_id res chain seq x y z
N GLU A 1 -56.70 -18.74 -24.62
CA GLU A 1 -56.63 -18.49 -26.08
C GLU A 1 -55.39 -17.67 -26.44
N GLN A 2 -54.95 -17.79 -27.70
CA GLN A 2 -54.27 -16.79 -28.55
C GLN A 2 -53.02 -16.01 -28.05
N LYS A 3 -51.89 -16.32 -28.71
CA LYS A 3 -50.69 -15.51 -29.01
C LYS A 3 -50.99 -14.51 -30.17
N PRO A 4 -50.04 -13.72 -30.75
CA PRO A 4 -48.90 -12.90 -30.26
C PRO A 4 -48.75 -11.53 -31.04
N LYS A 5 -47.51 -11.00 -31.17
CA LYS A 5 -46.94 -9.99 -32.13
C LYS A 5 -47.09 -8.49 -31.75
N ALA A 6 -45.99 -7.73 -31.67
CA ALA A 6 -45.18 -7.04 -32.73
C ALA A 6 -45.86 -5.71 -33.18
N GLU A 7 -45.20 -4.63 -33.61
CA GLU A 7 -43.88 -4.37 -34.24
C GLU A 7 -43.51 -2.87 -33.98
N LYS A 8 -42.24 -2.43 -33.81
CA LYS A 8 -41.43 -1.58 -34.75
C LYS A 8 -42.21 -0.38 -35.37
N VAL A 9 -41.71 0.85 -35.58
CA VAL A 9 -40.44 1.30 -36.20
C VAL A 9 -40.15 2.78 -35.84
N HIS A 10 -38.88 3.07 -35.54
CA HIS A 10 -38.06 4.24 -35.95
C HIS A 10 -38.67 5.38 -36.82
N GLN A 11 -38.23 6.63 -36.57
CA GLN A 11 -37.94 7.63 -37.62
C GLN A 11 -37.11 8.84 -37.11
N GLN A 12 -36.14 9.27 -37.92
CA GLN A 12 -35.31 10.51 -37.86
C GLN A 12 -35.10 11.00 -39.33
N PRO A 13 -34.26 12.02 -39.67
CA PRO A 13 -33.87 13.22 -38.87
C PRO A 13 -34.08 14.69 -39.38
N PRO A 14 -33.84 15.14 -40.64
CA PRO A 14 -32.71 16.08 -40.84
C PRO A 14 -32.93 17.41 -41.61
N LEU A 15 -31.85 18.25 -41.58
CA LEU A 15 -31.49 19.40 -42.46
C LEU A 15 -32.05 20.79 -42.08
N ALA A 16 -31.35 21.94 -42.01
CA ALA A 16 -30.05 22.50 -42.49
C ALA A 16 -30.18 23.58 -43.59
N GLN A 17 -29.70 24.81 -43.34
CA GLN A 17 -29.17 25.88 -44.25
C GLN A 17 -28.92 27.17 -43.42
N LYS A 18 -27.82 27.98 -43.47
CA LYS A 18 -26.75 28.42 -44.41
C LYS A 18 -26.95 29.85 -44.98
N ALA A 19 -26.16 30.83 -44.47
CA ALA A 19 -25.72 32.11 -45.08
C ALA A 19 -25.04 32.98 -43.99
N ARG A 20 -24.03 33.87 -44.16
CA ARG A 20 -23.23 34.37 -45.31
C ARG A 20 -21.91 35.03 -44.80
N VAL A 21 -20.93 35.22 -45.69
CA VAL A 21 -19.52 35.71 -45.48
C VAL A 21 -19.34 37.20 -45.86
N LYS A 22 -18.27 38.01 -45.58
CA LYS A 22 -16.92 37.99 -44.91
C LYS A 22 -16.45 39.49 -44.80
N PRO A 23 -15.16 39.90 -44.57
CA PRO A 23 -14.13 39.62 -43.54
C PRO A 23 -13.52 40.91 -42.89
N GLN A 24 -12.77 40.81 -41.78
CA GLN A 24 -11.72 41.80 -41.46
C GLN A 24 -10.56 41.16 -40.70
N GLN A 25 -9.35 41.68 -40.89
CA GLN A 25 -8.08 41.02 -40.58
C GLN A 25 -7.22 41.96 -39.74
N GLU A 26 -6.75 41.53 -38.56
CA GLU A 26 -5.52 42.09 -37.98
C GLU A 26 -4.85 41.15 -36.96
N LYS A 27 -3.52 41.16 -36.97
CA LYS A 27 -2.68 40.25 -36.18
C LYS A 27 -2.45 40.82 -34.78
N ARG A 28 -2.55 39.99 -33.73
CA ARG A 28 -1.75 40.15 -32.48
C ARG A 28 -1.79 38.87 -31.61
N VAL A 29 -0.58 38.39 -31.28
CA VAL A 29 -0.21 37.63 -30.06
C VAL A 29 -1.10 36.43 -29.67
N THR A 30 -0.82 35.26 -30.27
CA THR A 30 -1.29 33.95 -29.75
C THR A 30 -0.19 32.88 -29.64
N LEU A 31 1.07 33.22 -29.92
CA LEU A 31 2.19 32.28 -29.82
C LEU A 31 2.76 32.16 -28.39
N ASP A 32 2.55 33.17 -27.54
CA ASP A 32 3.15 33.26 -26.20
C ASP A 32 2.24 32.81 -25.05
N LEU A 33 0.99 32.42 -25.33
CA LEU A 33 0.05 31.97 -24.29
C LEU A 33 0.20 30.48 -23.93
N PHE A 34 0.88 29.70 -24.77
CA PHE A 34 1.08 28.25 -24.58
C PHE A 34 2.47 27.87 -24.05
N SER A 35 3.41 28.82 -23.97
CA SER A 35 4.77 28.58 -23.46
C SER A 35 4.85 28.55 -21.93
N ALA A 36 3.85 29.12 -21.23
CA ALA A 36 3.84 29.26 -19.76
C ALA A 36 3.02 28.18 -19.02
N THR A 37 2.27 27.34 -19.74
CA THR A 37 1.58 26.19 -19.12
C THR A 37 2.54 25.02 -19.00
N LYS A 38 3.08 24.82 -17.78
CA LYS A 38 3.78 23.59 -17.36
C LYS A 38 2.96 22.38 -17.82
N THR A 39 3.49 21.61 -18.78
CA THR A 39 2.76 20.47 -19.35
C THR A 39 2.52 19.41 -18.27
N LEU A 40 1.43 18.65 -18.39
CA LEU A 40 1.10 17.60 -17.40
C LEU A 40 2.26 16.60 -17.23
N ALA A 41 3.00 16.30 -18.30
CA ALA A 41 4.21 15.49 -18.25
C ALA A 41 5.30 16.06 -17.33
N ASP A 42 5.45 17.39 -17.27
CA ASP A 42 6.45 18.09 -16.46
C ASP A 42 6.06 18.12 -14.97
N VAL A 43 4.75 18.19 -14.67
CA VAL A 43 4.22 17.95 -13.31
C VAL A 43 4.53 16.52 -12.86
N TYR A 44 4.23 15.51 -13.70
CA TYR A 44 4.47 14.10 -13.39
C TYR A 44 5.96 13.69 -13.28
N GLN A 45 6.90 14.49 -13.81
CA GLN A 45 8.33 14.23 -13.59
C GLN A 45 8.85 14.83 -12.29
N ASN A 46 8.30 15.96 -11.82
CA ASN A 46 8.69 16.57 -10.55
C ASN A 46 8.19 15.78 -9.31
N ASP A 47 7.07 15.05 -9.42
CA ASP A 47 6.50 14.29 -8.31
C ASP A 47 7.23 12.97 -7.98
N LYS A 48 8.23 12.56 -8.78
CA LYS A 48 8.94 11.28 -8.59
C LYS A 48 10.01 11.30 -7.50
N ASP A 49 10.42 12.47 -7.02
CA ASP A 49 11.53 12.58 -6.07
C ASP A 49 11.11 12.80 -4.60
N HIS A 50 9.82 13.02 -4.30
CA HIS A 50 9.38 13.15 -2.90
C HIS A 50 9.03 11.82 -2.22
N SER A 51 10.07 11.01 -2.04
CA SER A 51 10.30 10.30 -0.77
C SER A 51 9.36 9.13 -0.37
N LEU A 52 8.31 8.76 -1.14
CA LEU A 52 7.44 7.62 -0.76
C LEU A 52 8.21 6.29 -0.65
N SER A 53 9.00 5.92 -1.67
CA SER A 53 9.81 4.69 -1.67
C SER A 53 10.99 4.72 -0.68
N ALA A 54 11.33 5.89 -0.13
CA ALA A 54 12.34 6.06 0.90
C ALA A 54 11.73 5.99 2.31
N LYS A 55 10.58 6.62 2.53
CA LYS A 55 9.83 6.61 3.80
C LYS A 55 9.39 5.20 4.19
N ILE A 56 8.87 4.40 3.26
CA ILE A 56 8.46 2.99 3.49
C ILE A 56 9.61 2.11 4.03
N LYS A 57 10.88 2.47 3.79
CA LYS A 57 12.04 1.74 4.32
C LYS A 57 12.41 2.13 5.75
N ASN A 58 11.99 3.30 6.22
CA ASN A 58 12.40 3.90 7.50
C ASN A 58 11.21 4.31 8.40
N ASP A 59 9.98 3.89 8.08
CA ASP A 59 8.88 3.93 9.03
C ASP A 59 9.23 3.05 10.23
N LYS A 60 9.55 3.69 11.36
CA LYS A 60 9.81 3.02 12.64
C LYS A 60 8.60 2.17 12.98
N ILE A 61 8.82 0.89 13.27
CA ILE A 61 7.75 -0.07 13.53
C ILE A 61 7.00 0.33 14.81
N SER A 62 5.91 1.08 14.65
CA SER A 62 5.04 1.48 15.77
C SER A 62 4.36 0.27 16.41
N ASP A 63 4.02 -0.74 15.59
CA ASP A 63 3.38 -1.97 16.07
C ASP A 63 3.95 -3.23 15.39
N ILE A 64 4.52 -4.14 16.20
CA ILE A 64 5.13 -5.40 15.74
C ILE A 64 4.09 -6.32 15.07
N LYS A 65 2.84 -6.34 15.55
CA LYS A 65 1.76 -7.19 15.01
C LYS A 65 1.44 -6.81 13.56
N THR A 66 1.62 -5.54 13.16
CA THR A 66 1.40 -5.07 11.78
C THR A 66 2.47 -5.50 10.79
N VAL A 67 3.70 -5.76 11.25
CA VAL A 67 4.83 -6.16 10.39
C VAL A 67 4.93 -7.68 10.25
N ILE A 68 4.42 -8.44 11.21
CA ILE A 68 4.33 -9.90 11.11
C ILE A 68 3.23 -10.26 10.11
N GLY A 69 3.64 -10.69 8.91
CA GLY A 69 2.72 -11.23 7.90
C GLY A 69 2.03 -12.51 8.37
N ILE A 70 0.88 -12.83 7.74
CA ILE A 70 0.05 -14.00 8.10
C ILE A 70 0.87 -15.31 8.14
N ASN A 71 1.77 -15.51 7.16
CA ASN A 71 2.62 -16.69 7.09
C ASN A 71 3.60 -16.78 8.27
N ASP A 72 4.27 -15.68 8.62
CA ASP A 72 5.21 -15.65 9.74
C ASP A 72 4.46 -15.77 11.08
N LYS A 73 3.25 -15.22 11.21
CA LYS A 73 2.38 -15.44 12.38
C LYS A 73 2.10 -16.94 12.59
N PHE A 74 1.67 -17.66 11.55
CA PHE A 74 1.43 -19.10 11.67
C PHE A 74 2.70 -19.88 11.96
N LEU A 75 3.83 -19.50 11.36
CA LEU A 75 5.14 -20.08 11.65
C LEU A 75 5.51 -19.90 13.14
N PHE A 76 5.44 -18.68 13.67
CA PHE A 76 5.73 -18.41 15.09
C PHE A 76 4.81 -19.19 16.03
N ILE A 77 3.49 -19.21 15.75
CA ILE A 77 2.51 -19.93 16.58
C ILE A 77 2.84 -21.42 16.65
N ASN A 78 3.15 -22.06 15.52
CA ASN A 78 3.40 -23.49 15.49
C ASN A 78 4.77 -23.86 16.07
N ASP A 79 5.81 -23.10 15.73
CA ASP A 79 7.22 -23.50 15.91
C ASP A 79 7.82 -22.99 17.24
N ILE A 80 7.38 -21.82 17.71
CA ILE A 80 7.76 -21.27 19.03
C ILE A 80 6.67 -21.58 20.06
N PHE A 81 5.40 -21.30 19.76
CA PHE A 81 4.30 -21.43 20.73
C PHE A 81 3.57 -22.77 20.68
N LYS A 82 3.99 -23.74 19.86
CA LYS A 82 3.42 -25.10 19.78
C LYS A 82 1.89 -25.15 19.56
N GLY A 83 1.35 -24.15 18.87
CA GLY A 83 -0.08 -23.97 18.61
C GLY A 83 -0.80 -22.99 19.54
N GLU A 84 -0.17 -22.56 20.64
CA GLU A 84 -0.79 -21.66 21.64
C GLU A 84 -0.91 -20.21 21.14
N MET A 85 -2.00 -19.92 20.43
CA MET A 85 -2.29 -18.57 19.92
C MET A 85 -2.40 -17.53 21.04
N THR A 86 -2.85 -17.91 22.24
CA THR A 86 -2.93 -17.03 23.41
C THR A 86 -1.53 -16.63 23.90
N ALA A 87 -0.61 -17.60 23.98
CA ALA A 87 0.79 -17.34 24.35
C ALA A 87 1.49 -16.45 23.32
N TYR A 88 1.28 -16.69 22.03
CA TYR A 88 1.74 -15.82 20.94
C TYR A 88 1.24 -14.38 21.13
N ASN A 89 -0.09 -14.17 21.22
CA ASN A 89 -0.68 -12.83 21.30
C ASN A 89 -0.13 -12.04 22.50
N ASN A 90 -0.10 -12.66 23.69
CA ASN A 90 0.45 -12.06 24.91
C ASN A 90 1.94 -11.70 24.76
N THR A 91 2.71 -12.51 24.05
CA THR A 91 4.15 -12.32 23.90
C THR A 91 4.48 -11.22 22.89
N ILE A 92 3.79 -11.20 21.74
CA ILE A 92 3.93 -10.10 20.78
C ILE A 92 3.44 -8.79 21.39
N GLU A 93 2.40 -8.80 22.22
CA GLU A 93 1.93 -7.62 22.94
C GLU A 93 2.97 -7.09 23.94
N LYS A 94 3.57 -7.96 24.76
CA LYS A 94 4.70 -7.58 25.63
C LYS A 94 5.86 -6.99 24.82
N LEU A 95 6.27 -7.66 23.74
CA LEU A 95 7.31 -7.16 22.82
C LEU A 95 6.94 -5.79 22.23
N ASN A 96 5.66 -5.52 21.98
CA ASN A 96 5.17 -4.24 21.47
C ASN A 96 5.17 -3.13 22.52
N LEU A 97 4.97 -3.47 23.80
CA LEU A 97 4.97 -2.53 24.92
C LEU A 97 6.39 -2.14 25.36
N THR A 98 7.38 -3.02 25.18
CA THR A 98 8.80 -2.70 25.53
C THR A 98 9.28 -1.41 24.86
N THR A 99 10.04 -0.60 25.58
CA THR A 99 10.61 0.67 25.06
C THR A 99 12.06 0.55 24.61
N ASN A 100 12.74 -0.55 24.97
CA ASN A 100 14.18 -0.71 24.74
C ASN A 100 14.51 -2.09 24.16
N PHE A 101 15.44 -2.14 23.19
CA PHE A 101 15.87 -3.40 22.57
C PHE A 101 16.37 -4.47 23.56
N PRO A 102 17.14 -4.16 24.63
CA PRO A 102 17.57 -5.16 25.60
C PRO A 102 16.40 -5.84 26.33
N GLU A 103 15.33 -5.11 26.64
CA GLU A 103 14.13 -5.66 27.29
C GLU A 103 13.41 -6.65 26.36
N ALA A 104 13.25 -6.27 25.09
CA ALA A 104 12.69 -7.16 24.07
C ALA A 104 13.56 -8.41 23.84
N LEU A 105 14.89 -8.27 23.92
CA LEU A 105 15.83 -9.39 23.83
C LEU A 105 15.68 -10.36 25.01
N GLN A 106 15.51 -9.87 26.24
CA GLN A 106 15.25 -10.72 27.41
C GLN A 106 13.95 -11.55 27.26
N ILE A 107 12.90 -10.97 26.66
CA ILE A 107 11.67 -11.73 26.34
C ILE A 107 11.98 -12.85 25.33
N ILE A 108 12.71 -12.55 24.26
CA ILE A 108 13.09 -13.55 23.24
C ILE A 108 13.96 -14.66 23.85
N ASP A 109 14.92 -14.33 24.72
CA ASP A 109 15.79 -15.33 25.34
C ASP A 109 15.02 -16.20 26.34
N GLY A 110 14.06 -15.64 27.08
CA GLY A 110 13.13 -16.44 27.89
C GLY A 110 12.30 -17.45 27.07
N LEU A 111 11.88 -17.07 25.85
CA LEU A 111 11.24 -18.01 24.91
C LEU A 111 12.21 -19.09 24.44
N LYS A 112 13.47 -18.75 24.11
CA LYS A 112 14.49 -19.75 23.74
C LYS A 112 14.77 -20.74 24.87
N LEU A 113 14.82 -20.29 26.12
CA LEU A 113 15.03 -21.18 27.27
C LEU A 113 13.86 -22.16 27.48
N THR A 114 12.63 -21.77 27.13
CA THR A 114 11.41 -22.56 27.36
C THR A 114 10.99 -23.42 26.16
N THR A 115 11.33 -22.99 24.95
CA THR A 115 10.83 -23.58 23.69
C THR A 115 11.90 -23.75 22.61
N GLY A 116 13.12 -23.27 22.81
CA GLY A 116 14.19 -23.32 21.82
C GLY A 116 14.64 -24.75 21.50
N THR A 117 14.66 -25.06 20.20
CA THR A 117 15.23 -26.28 19.61
C THR A 117 16.08 -25.88 18.40
N GLU A 118 16.89 -26.80 17.87
CA GLU A 118 17.64 -26.51 16.64
C GLU A 118 16.72 -26.30 15.42
N GLU A 119 15.54 -26.93 15.43
CA GLU A 119 14.54 -26.84 14.35
C GLU A 119 13.90 -25.44 14.26
N ASN A 120 13.58 -24.82 15.40
CA ASN A 120 12.94 -23.50 15.44
C ASN A 120 13.92 -22.32 15.51
N ARG A 121 15.23 -22.58 15.52
CA ARG A 121 16.30 -21.58 15.41
C ARG A 121 16.14 -20.57 14.25
N PRO A 122 15.82 -20.97 12.99
CA PRO A 122 15.54 -20.01 11.90
C PRO A 122 14.32 -19.12 12.19
N THR A 123 13.29 -19.67 12.84
CA THR A 123 12.08 -18.94 13.21
C THR A 123 12.34 -17.93 14.33
N PHE A 124 13.14 -18.29 15.33
CA PHE A 124 13.65 -17.35 16.33
C PHE A 124 14.49 -16.22 15.72
N ASN A 125 15.32 -16.52 14.71
CA ASN A 125 16.09 -15.51 14.01
C ASN A 125 15.19 -14.50 13.28
N LYS A 126 14.16 -14.96 12.56
CA LYS A 126 13.14 -14.08 11.94
C LYS A 126 12.48 -13.16 12.97
N LEU A 127 12.02 -13.71 14.10
CA LEU A 127 11.39 -12.93 15.16
C LEU A 127 12.34 -11.85 15.70
N LEU A 128 13.61 -12.20 15.89
CA LEU A 128 14.66 -11.28 16.35
C LEU A 128 14.95 -10.17 15.32
N GLU A 129 14.94 -10.46 14.01
CA GLU A 129 15.11 -9.42 12.98
C GLU A 129 13.95 -8.41 12.95
N ILE A 130 12.70 -8.88 13.08
CA ILE A 130 11.52 -8.01 13.17
C ILE A 130 11.63 -7.10 14.41
N VAL A 131 12.03 -7.66 15.56
CA VAL A 131 12.24 -6.89 16.79
C VAL A 131 13.40 -5.91 16.67
N LYS A 132 14.54 -6.29 16.07
CA LYS A 132 15.65 -5.35 15.79
C LYS A 132 15.19 -4.16 14.94
N ARG A 133 14.44 -4.41 13.87
CA ARG A 133 13.93 -3.38 12.95
C ARG A 133 12.97 -2.37 13.61
N ARG A 134 12.39 -2.68 14.78
CA ARG A 134 11.60 -1.72 15.57
C ARG A 134 12.46 -0.69 16.29
N PHE A 135 13.61 -1.11 16.81
CA PHE A 135 14.45 -0.29 17.67
C PHE A 135 15.53 0.49 16.93
N HIS A 136 16.01 -0.04 15.80
CA HIS A 136 16.79 0.72 14.81
C HIS A 136 15.94 1.81 14.14
#